data_AF-A0A815GAN6-F1
#
_entry.id   AF-A0A815GAN6-F1
#
_cell.length_a   1.000
_cell.length_b   1.000
_cell.length_c   1.000
_cell.angle_alpha   90.00
_cell.angle_beta   90.00
_cell.angle_gamma   90.00
#
_symmetry.space_group_name_H-M   'P 1'
#
loop_
_entity.id
_entity.type
_entity.pdbx_description
1 polymer ?
#
loop_
_entity_poly.entity_id
_entity_poly.type
_entity_poly.pdbx_seq_one_letter_code
_entity_poly.pdbx_strand_id
1 'polypeptide(L)'
;MSNSFLNMDDHTYTDSKLVSDYKKAFGTIKHGDDLGDDIKIQPDQSLYQELDRRQLLKRASHPSGLGIHLVKDGELGLAMLNQTPKFLAPGRYTFVSPFNHLVDVVSITEKLITLSNIQIVTINQGELGLSRRNGVTILLDPGRYILKAPHVFEKTTEANAQYIELGTYRRITVPVGFVAVAFDIGKQIIIRPEDTESGPFETNSATFLFDK
;
A
#
# COMPACT_ATOMS: atom_id res chain seq x y z
N MET A 1 29.06 13.33 -0.02
CA MET A 1 27.72 12.88 0.40
C MET A 1 27.30 13.87 1.47
N SER A 2 26.33 14.73 1.17
CA SER A 2 25.88 15.80 2.06
C SER A 2 24.96 15.19 3.11
N ASN A 3 25.12 15.49 4.39
CA ASN A 3 24.17 15.06 5.40
C ASN A 3 23.05 16.10 5.47
N SER A 4 21.87 15.74 4.98
CA SER A 4 20.67 16.62 4.95
C SER A 4 19.97 16.78 6.29
N PHE A 5 20.47 16.05 7.28
CA PHE A 5 20.21 16.30 8.68
C PHE A 5 21.38 17.11 9.23
N LEU A 6 21.10 18.37 9.58
CA LEU A 6 22.10 19.25 10.18
C LEU A 6 22.08 19.07 11.69
N ASN A 7 23.26 18.95 12.31
CA ASN A 7 23.39 18.91 13.77
C ASN A 7 22.95 20.25 14.36
N MET A 8 22.22 20.19 15.48
CA MET A 8 21.51 21.32 16.08
C MET A 8 22.41 22.24 16.94
N ASP A 9 23.73 22.05 16.90
CA ASP A 9 24.71 22.76 17.74
C ASP A 9 24.95 24.24 17.37
N ASP A 10 24.19 24.82 16.43
CA ASP A 10 24.37 26.21 16.01
C ASP A 10 23.04 26.98 15.92
N HIS A 11 22.97 28.05 16.70
CA HIS A 11 22.01 29.16 16.79
C HIS A 11 20.57 29.06 16.23
N THR A 12 19.63 29.45 17.11
CA THR A 12 18.24 29.89 16.91
C THR A 12 17.76 30.01 15.46
N TYR A 13 17.21 28.92 14.93
CA TYR A 13 16.21 29.04 13.88
C TYR A 13 14.86 29.34 14.53
N THR A 14 14.08 30.24 13.95
CA THR A 14 12.74 30.61 14.43
C THR A 14 11.80 30.57 13.24
N ASP A 15 11.07 29.46 13.04
CA ASP A 15 9.81 29.51 12.29
C ASP A 15 8.91 28.26 12.44
N SER A 16 8.55 27.89 13.67
CA SER A 16 7.56 26.82 13.92
C SER A 16 6.18 27.13 13.32
N LYS A 17 5.89 28.42 13.03
CA LYS A 17 4.64 28.85 12.41
C LYS A 17 4.52 28.37 10.97
N LEU A 18 5.59 28.46 10.17
CA LEU A 18 5.60 28.00 8.77
C LEU A 18 5.23 26.51 8.63
N VAL A 19 5.77 25.63 9.48
CA VAL A 19 5.47 24.19 9.44
C VAL A 19 4.00 23.93 9.77
N SER A 20 3.45 24.62 10.76
CA SER A 20 2.04 24.48 11.15
C SER A 20 1.07 24.97 10.06
N ASP A 21 1.40 26.06 9.36
CA ASP A 21 0.62 26.59 8.25
C ASP A 21 0.72 25.66 7.03
N TYR A 22 1.88 25.03 6.83
CA TYR A 22 2.13 24.08 5.77
C TYR A 22 1.33 22.77 5.96
N LYS A 23 1.30 22.20 7.17
CA LYS A 23 0.45 21.04 7.51
C LYS A 23 -1.03 21.31 7.23
N LYS A 24 -1.50 22.55 7.44
CA LYS A 24 -2.89 22.96 7.13
C LYS A 24 -3.15 23.11 5.63
N ALA A 25 -2.19 23.63 4.87
CA ALA A 25 -2.36 23.93 3.45
C ALA A 25 -2.36 22.68 2.56
N PHE A 26 -1.60 21.64 2.92
CA PHE A 26 -1.43 20.45 2.08
C PHE A 26 -2.23 19.21 2.53
N GLY A 27 -3.04 19.36 3.59
CA GLY A 27 -4.27 18.60 3.88
C GLY A 27 -4.27 17.07 3.73
N THR A 28 -4.45 16.39 4.87
CA THR A 28 -4.83 14.98 5.10
C THR A 28 -4.53 13.99 3.97
N ILE A 29 -3.39 13.30 4.07
CA ILE A 29 -3.12 12.10 3.29
C ILE A 29 -4.16 11.05 3.63
N LYS A 30 -4.73 10.41 2.60
CA LYS A 30 -5.66 9.29 2.80
C LYS A 30 -4.88 8.04 3.14
N HIS A 31 -5.10 7.53 4.33
CA HIS A 31 -4.71 6.18 4.68
C HIS A 31 -5.71 5.19 4.09
N GLY A 32 -5.27 3.97 3.83
CA GLY A 32 -6.10 2.92 3.24
C GLY A 32 -7.34 2.63 4.09
N ASP A 33 -7.22 2.85 5.40
CA ASP A 33 -8.29 2.72 6.38
C ASP A 33 -9.37 3.84 6.21
N ASP A 34 -8.99 5.00 5.66
CA ASP A 34 -9.91 6.12 5.37
C ASP A 34 -10.73 5.93 4.08
N LEU A 35 -10.40 4.90 3.28
CA LEU A 35 -11.10 4.60 2.02
C LEU A 35 -12.28 3.65 2.20
N GLY A 36 -12.60 3.32 3.45
CA GLY A 36 -13.65 2.39 3.86
C GLY A 36 -13.13 0.96 4.04
N ASP A 37 -13.82 0.21 4.90
CA ASP A 37 -13.55 -1.21 5.22
C ASP A 37 -13.59 -2.15 4.00
N ASP A 38 -14.00 -1.64 2.83
CA ASP A 38 -14.23 -2.43 1.63
C ASP A 38 -12.96 -2.84 0.89
N ILE A 39 -11.77 -2.36 1.24
CA ILE A 39 -10.52 -2.80 0.57
C ILE A 39 -9.60 -3.63 1.46
N LYS A 40 -9.60 -3.40 2.77
CA LYS A 40 -8.76 -4.12 3.74
C LYS A 40 -9.49 -5.38 4.20
N ILE A 41 -8.78 -6.50 4.25
CA ILE A 41 -9.29 -7.74 4.82
C ILE A 41 -9.17 -7.61 6.33
N GLN A 42 -10.26 -7.87 7.05
CA GLN A 42 -10.26 -7.81 8.50
C GLN A 42 -9.33 -8.89 9.07
N PRO A 43 -8.62 -8.64 10.18
CA PRO A 43 -7.61 -9.56 10.71
C PRO A 43 -8.15 -10.96 11.07
N ASP A 44 -9.43 -11.07 11.39
CA ASP A 44 -10.14 -12.31 11.74
C ASP A 44 -10.69 -13.05 10.52
N GLN A 45 -10.64 -12.45 9.33
CA GLN A 45 -11.15 -13.02 8.10
C GLN A 45 -10.04 -13.66 7.25
N SER A 46 -10.27 -14.90 6.82
CA SER A 46 -9.40 -15.54 5.84
C SER A 46 -9.56 -14.91 4.45
N LEU A 47 -8.50 -14.96 3.64
CA LEU A 47 -8.55 -14.52 2.25
C LEU A 47 -9.69 -15.19 1.48
N TYR A 48 -9.90 -16.50 1.66
CA TYR A 48 -10.96 -17.21 0.94
C TYR A 48 -12.34 -16.70 1.33
N GLN A 49 -12.63 -16.50 2.62
CA GLN A 49 -13.91 -15.95 3.07
C GLN A 49 -14.18 -14.58 2.45
N GLU A 50 -13.15 -13.73 2.40
CA GLU A 50 -13.31 -12.38 1.86
C GLU A 50 -13.47 -12.38 0.33
N LEU A 51 -12.77 -13.25 -0.38
CA LEU A 51 -12.98 -13.46 -1.82
C LEU A 51 -14.38 -14.02 -2.10
N ASP A 52 -14.89 -14.92 -1.25
CA ASP A 52 -16.24 -15.50 -1.37
C ASP A 52 -17.31 -14.43 -1.13
N ARG A 53 -17.15 -13.62 -0.07
CA ARG A 53 -18.03 -12.47 0.24
C ARG A 53 -18.12 -11.49 -0.94
N ARG A 54 -17.01 -11.23 -1.61
CA ARG A 54 -16.92 -10.36 -2.79
C ARG A 54 -17.34 -11.04 -4.10
N GLN A 55 -17.80 -12.30 -4.04
CA GLN A 55 -18.17 -13.12 -5.19
C GLN A 55 -17.02 -13.29 -6.21
N LEU A 56 -15.79 -13.23 -5.75
CA LEU A 56 -14.57 -13.42 -6.54
C LEU A 56 -14.05 -14.86 -6.45
N LEU A 57 -14.45 -15.61 -5.43
CA LEU A 57 -14.06 -17.00 -5.24
C LEU A 57 -14.97 -17.95 -6.03
N LYS A 58 -14.37 -18.98 -6.61
CA LYS A 58 -15.03 -20.17 -7.13
C LYS A 58 -14.53 -21.37 -6.33
N ARG A 59 -15.47 -22.14 -5.78
CA ARG A 59 -15.20 -23.42 -5.14
C ARG A 59 -15.37 -24.55 -6.14
N ALA A 60 -14.62 -25.64 -5.95
CA ALA A 60 -14.78 -26.84 -6.75
C ALA A 60 -16.22 -27.37 -6.61
N SER A 61 -16.85 -27.70 -7.73
CA SER A 61 -18.28 -28.03 -7.78
C SER A 61 -18.61 -29.35 -7.06
N HIS A 62 -17.66 -30.28 -6.96
CA HIS A 62 -17.80 -31.55 -6.25
C HIS A 62 -16.40 -32.07 -5.82
N PRO A 63 -16.27 -32.78 -4.69
CA PRO A 63 -15.01 -33.41 -4.26
C PRO A 63 -14.62 -34.64 -5.09
N SER A 64 -15.17 -34.79 -6.31
CA SER A 64 -14.76 -35.87 -7.21
C SER A 64 -13.28 -35.73 -7.51
N GLY A 65 -12.49 -36.79 -7.29
CA GLY A 65 -11.06 -36.84 -7.62
C GLY A 65 -10.72 -36.58 -9.09
N LEU A 66 -11.74 -36.43 -9.94
CA LEU A 66 -11.66 -36.12 -11.36
C LEU A 66 -11.60 -34.60 -11.57
N GLY A 67 -10.38 -34.06 -11.54
CA GLY A 67 -10.08 -32.74 -12.06
C GLY A 67 -8.61 -32.65 -12.45
N ILE A 68 -8.34 -31.97 -13.56
CA ILE A 68 -7.00 -31.92 -14.17
C ILE A 68 -6.13 -30.90 -13.44
N HIS A 69 -6.73 -29.82 -12.93
CA HIS A 69 -6.03 -28.77 -12.22
C HIS A 69 -6.25 -28.92 -10.72
N LEU A 70 -5.16 -29.09 -9.97
CA LEU A 70 -5.17 -29.14 -8.51
C LEU A 70 -4.75 -27.79 -7.95
N VAL A 71 -5.54 -27.26 -7.02
CA VAL A 71 -5.17 -26.16 -6.12
C VAL A 71 -5.12 -26.76 -4.72
N LYS A 72 -3.96 -26.70 -4.05
CA LYS A 72 -3.79 -27.28 -2.72
C LYS A 72 -4.21 -26.30 -1.63
N ASP A 73 -4.31 -26.80 -0.41
CA ASP A 73 -4.43 -25.94 0.77
C ASP A 73 -3.21 -25.02 0.88
N GLY A 74 -3.45 -23.74 1.16
CA GLY A 74 -2.41 -22.71 1.13
C GLY A 74 -2.12 -22.14 -0.26
N GLU A 75 -2.78 -22.62 -1.32
CA GLU A 75 -2.67 -22.10 -2.67
C GLU A 75 -3.96 -21.39 -3.13
N LEU A 76 -3.82 -20.45 -4.05
CA LEU A 76 -4.91 -19.76 -4.70
C LEU A 76 -4.79 -19.97 -6.20
N GLY A 77 -5.79 -20.63 -6.80
CA GLY A 77 -5.84 -20.72 -8.25
C GLY A 77 -6.30 -19.40 -8.85
N LEU A 78 -5.66 -18.95 -9.91
CA LEU A 78 -6.03 -17.77 -10.68
C LEU A 78 -6.66 -18.24 -11.98
N ALA A 79 -7.90 -17.84 -12.28
CA ALA A 79 -8.60 -18.33 -13.46
C ALA A 79 -9.39 -17.23 -14.16
N MET A 80 -9.51 -17.37 -15.47
CA MET A 80 -10.43 -16.58 -16.28
C MET A 80 -11.62 -17.47 -16.64
N LEU A 81 -12.82 -17.11 -16.16
CA LEU A 81 -14.07 -17.81 -16.49
C LEU A 81 -14.93 -16.91 -17.37
N ASN A 82 -15.07 -17.23 -18.65
CA ASN A 82 -15.77 -16.38 -19.63
C ASN A 82 -15.32 -14.92 -19.54
N GLN A 83 -14.00 -14.67 -19.63
CA GLN A 83 -13.37 -13.35 -19.50
C GLN A 83 -13.53 -12.66 -18.13
N THR A 84 -14.16 -13.31 -17.14
CA THR A 84 -14.29 -12.80 -15.78
C THR A 84 -13.20 -13.39 -14.89
N PRO A 85 -12.36 -12.57 -14.22
CA PRO A 85 -11.37 -13.09 -13.29
C PRO A 85 -12.04 -13.72 -12.08
N LYS A 86 -11.62 -14.93 -11.73
CA LYS A 86 -12.05 -15.66 -10.53
C LYS A 86 -10.85 -16.30 -9.85
N PHE A 87 -10.87 -16.27 -8.53
CA PHE A 87 -9.93 -17.02 -7.71
C PHE A 87 -10.53 -18.38 -7.37
N LEU A 88 -9.71 -19.41 -7.31
CA LEU A 88 -10.12 -20.77 -7.01
C LEU A 88 -9.67 -21.14 -5.60
N ALA A 89 -10.60 -21.64 -4.80
CA ALA A 89 -10.29 -22.24 -3.51
C ALA A 89 -9.51 -23.56 -3.70
N PRO A 90 -8.93 -24.13 -2.62
CA PRO A 90 -8.36 -25.47 -2.69
C PRO A 90 -9.38 -26.49 -3.22
N GLY A 91 -8.92 -27.38 -4.10
CA GLY A 91 -9.75 -28.36 -4.77
C GLY A 91 -9.24 -28.76 -6.16
N ARG A 92 -9.98 -29.65 -6.81
CA ARG A 92 -9.72 -30.08 -8.19
C ARG A 92 -10.71 -29.44 -9.14
N TYR A 93 -10.22 -28.94 -10.27
CA TYR A 93 -10.99 -28.19 -11.26
C TYR A 93 -10.86 -28.80 -12.64
N THR A 94 -11.97 -28.74 -13.38
CA THR A 94 -12.06 -29.10 -14.80
C THR A 94 -12.78 -27.98 -15.53
N PHE A 95 -12.16 -27.47 -16.59
CA PHE A 95 -12.75 -26.46 -17.45
C PHE A 95 -13.26 -27.13 -18.73
N VAL A 96 -14.59 -27.18 -18.88
CA VAL A 96 -15.23 -27.80 -20.06
C VAL A 96 -15.37 -26.78 -21.21
N SER A 97 -15.62 -25.51 -20.87
CA SER A 97 -15.71 -24.43 -21.85
C SER A 97 -14.32 -23.99 -22.30
N PRO A 98 -14.09 -23.75 -23.60
CA PRO A 98 -12.81 -23.21 -24.10
C PRO A 98 -12.54 -21.78 -23.65
N PHE A 99 -13.56 -21.07 -23.15
CA PHE A 99 -13.42 -19.71 -22.61
C PHE A 99 -13.01 -19.69 -21.13
N ASN A 100 -12.86 -20.86 -20.52
CA ASN A 100 -12.42 -21.01 -19.16
C ASN A 100 -11.02 -21.60 -19.14
N HIS A 101 -10.09 -20.95 -18.43
CA HIS A 101 -8.76 -21.49 -18.25
C HIS A 101 -8.17 -21.06 -16.90
N LEU A 102 -7.30 -21.93 -16.37
CA LEU A 102 -6.41 -21.57 -15.29
C LEU A 102 -5.30 -20.67 -15.86
N VAL A 103 -5.07 -19.55 -15.21
CA VAL A 103 -3.96 -18.64 -15.48
C VAL A 103 -2.73 -19.10 -14.71
N ASP A 104 -2.88 -19.31 -13.40
CA ASP A 104 -1.77 -19.70 -12.53
C ASP A 104 -2.27 -20.32 -11.21
N VAL A 105 -1.35 -20.85 -10.40
CA VAL A 105 -1.58 -21.25 -8.99
C VAL A 105 -0.46 -20.66 -8.14
N VAL A 106 -0.85 -19.79 -7.22
CA VAL A 106 0.09 -19.02 -6.39
C VAL A 106 -0.08 -19.34 -4.91
N SER A 107 0.93 -19.07 -4.09
CA SER A 107 0.77 -19.22 -2.64
C SER A 107 -0.13 -18.10 -2.08
N ILE A 108 -1.01 -18.42 -1.14
CA ILE A 108 -1.82 -17.40 -0.44
C ILE A 108 -0.96 -16.44 0.38
N THR A 109 0.31 -16.77 0.65
CA THR A 109 1.24 -15.94 1.42
C THR A 109 2.03 -14.96 0.55
N GLU A 110 1.86 -15.00 -0.77
CA GLU A 110 2.54 -14.06 -1.66
C GLU A 110 2.15 -12.61 -1.34
N LYS A 111 3.15 -11.73 -1.36
CA LYS A 111 2.95 -10.31 -1.05
C LYS A 111 2.06 -9.61 -2.07
N LEU A 112 2.16 -10.00 -3.34
CA LEU A 112 1.39 -9.41 -4.43
C LEU A 112 0.88 -10.51 -5.35
N ILE A 113 -0.43 -10.70 -5.39
CA ILE A 113 -1.09 -11.60 -6.32
C ILE A 113 -1.88 -10.73 -7.29
N THR A 114 -1.64 -10.86 -8.60
CA THR A 114 -2.33 -10.08 -9.63
C THR A 114 -3.11 -11.00 -10.57
N LEU A 115 -4.39 -10.73 -10.74
CA LEU A 115 -5.24 -11.38 -11.73
C LEU A 115 -6.07 -10.33 -12.46
N SER A 116 -5.69 -10.04 -13.70
CA SER A 116 -6.33 -9.00 -14.53
C SER A 116 -6.36 -7.65 -13.79
N ASN A 117 -7.54 -7.12 -13.52
CA ASN A 117 -7.76 -5.84 -12.85
C ASN A 117 -7.90 -5.94 -11.32
N ILE A 118 -7.55 -7.08 -10.72
CA ILE A 118 -7.63 -7.33 -9.28
C ILE A 118 -6.22 -7.62 -8.75
N GLN A 119 -5.83 -6.93 -7.69
CA GLN A 119 -4.57 -7.15 -6.97
C GLN A 119 -4.88 -7.48 -5.51
N ILE A 120 -4.30 -8.55 -4.99
CA ILE A 120 -4.29 -8.86 -3.57
C ILE A 120 -2.89 -8.51 -3.05
N VAL A 121 -2.84 -7.59 -2.09
CA VAL A 121 -1.59 -7.02 -1.59
C VAL A 121 -1.48 -7.28 -0.10
N THR A 122 -0.33 -7.75 0.34
CA THR A 122 0.01 -7.89 1.76
C THR A 122 1.11 -6.89 2.10
N ILE A 123 0.82 -6.00 3.05
CA ILE A 123 1.76 -5.06 3.65
C ILE A 123 2.15 -5.62 5.01
N ASN A 124 3.43 -5.92 5.21
CA ASN A 124 3.90 -6.49 6.47
C ASN A 124 4.01 -5.42 7.56
N GLN A 125 4.11 -5.86 8.81
CA GLN A 125 4.53 -4.96 9.90
C GLN A 125 5.88 -4.32 9.57
N GLY A 126 6.00 -3.03 9.87
CA GLY A 126 7.18 -2.23 9.55
C GLY A 126 7.26 -1.76 8.10
N GLU A 127 6.28 -2.11 7.24
CA GLU A 127 6.17 -1.61 5.87
C GLU A 127 5.00 -0.61 5.73
N LEU A 128 5.13 0.28 4.75
CA LEU A 128 4.04 1.10 4.20
C LEU A 128 3.89 0.76 2.72
N GLY A 129 2.65 0.52 2.29
CA GLY A 129 2.31 0.33 0.89
C GLY A 129 1.97 1.65 0.20
N LEU A 130 2.45 1.83 -1.02
CA LEU A 130 2.02 2.90 -1.92
C LEU A 130 1.03 2.35 -2.92
N SER A 131 -0.12 2.99 -3.03
CA SER A 131 -1.11 2.71 -4.06
C SER A 131 -1.67 4.00 -4.65
N ARG A 132 -2.30 3.90 -5.81
CA ARG A 132 -2.92 5.03 -6.51
C ARG A 132 -4.33 4.67 -6.92
N ARG A 133 -5.25 5.61 -6.75
CA ARG A 133 -6.63 5.50 -7.26
C ARG A 133 -7.04 6.83 -7.84
N ASN A 134 -7.40 6.85 -9.13
CA ASN A 134 -7.81 8.07 -9.83
C ASN A 134 -6.81 9.23 -9.70
N GLY A 135 -5.50 8.92 -9.79
CA GLY A 135 -4.44 9.92 -9.64
C GLY A 135 -4.12 10.34 -8.21
N VAL A 136 -4.90 9.88 -7.22
CA VAL A 136 -4.66 10.16 -5.80
C VAL A 136 -3.78 9.08 -5.19
N THR A 137 -2.69 9.51 -4.54
CA THR A 137 -1.82 8.66 -3.72
C THR A 137 -2.52 8.22 -2.45
N ILE A 138 -2.45 6.92 -2.16
CA ILE A 138 -3.05 6.26 -1.01
C ILE A 138 -1.99 5.42 -0.34
N LEU A 139 -1.80 5.62 0.96
CA LEU A 139 -0.93 4.79 1.77
C LEU A 139 -1.70 3.59 2.30
N LEU A 140 -1.09 2.42 2.25
CA LEU A 140 -1.64 1.20 2.82
C LEU A 140 -0.82 0.87 4.07
N ASP A 141 -1.49 0.87 5.22
CA ASP A 141 -0.91 0.44 6.48
C ASP A 141 -0.68 -1.09 6.48
N PRO A 142 0.02 -1.65 7.48
CA PRO A 142 0.16 -3.09 7.61
C PRO A 142 -1.20 -3.80 7.60
N GLY A 143 -1.29 -4.85 6.79
CA GLY A 143 -2.54 -5.57 6.55
C GLY A 143 -2.60 -6.18 5.15
N ARG A 144 -3.74 -6.79 4.84
CA ARG A 144 -3.99 -7.39 3.53
C ARG A 144 -5.13 -6.67 2.83
N TYR A 145 -4.98 -6.43 1.54
CA TYR A 145 -5.89 -5.59 0.75
C TYR A 145 -6.29 -6.30 -0.56
N ILE A 146 -7.51 -6.07 -1.01
CA ILE A 146 -7.99 -6.47 -2.34
C ILE A 146 -8.32 -5.20 -3.11
N LEU A 147 -7.43 -4.83 -4.03
CA LEU A 147 -7.54 -3.66 -4.88
C LEU A 147 -8.18 -4.05 -6.21
N LYS A 148 -9.11 -3.23 -6.69
CA LYS A 148 -9.72 -3.36 -8.02
C LYS A 148 -9.48 -2.08 -8.80
N ALA A 149 -9.24 -2.20 -10.09
CA ALA A 149 -9.11 -1.04 -10.97
C ALA A 149 -10.28 -0.05 -10.76
N PRO A 150 -10.02 1.27 -10.71
CA PRO A 150 -8.77 1.95 -11.05
C PRO A 150 -7.74 2.06 -9.90
N HIS A 151 -7.91 1.31 -8.80
CA HIS A 151 -6.93 1.26 -7.71
C HIS A 151 -5.79 0.31 -8.08
N VAL A 152 -4.56 0.81 -8.07
CA VAL A 152 -3.35 0.07 -8.43
C VAL A 152 -2.31 0.18 -7.31
N PHE A 153 -1.69 -0.93 -6.95
CA PHE A 153 -0.54 -0.96 -6.05
C PHE A 153 0.77 -0.65 -6.80
N GLU A 154 1.64 0.16 -6.19
CA GLU A 154 2.90 0.58 -6.79
C GLU A 154 4.10 -0.12 -6.15
N LYS A 155 4.31 0.02 -4.84
CA LYS A 155 5.48 -0.52 -4.12
C LYS A 155 5.29 -0.49 -2.60
N THR A 156 6.16 -1.18 -1.87
CA THR A 156 6.32 -0.99 -0.42
C THR A 156 7.57 -0.17 -0.09
N THR A 157 7.62 0.38 1.11
CA THR A 157 8.81 1.00 1.71
C THR A 157 8.83 0.71 3.22
N GLU A 158 9.98 0.87 3.86
CA GLU A 158 10.09 0.79 5.32
C GLU A 158 9.33 1.95 5.98
N ALA A 159 8.45 1.63 6.93
CA ALA A 159 7.62 2.60 7.64
C ALA A 159 8.43 3.51 8.58
N ASN A 160 9.57 3.01 9.05
CA ASN A 160 10.44 3.68 10.03
C ASN A 160 11.60 4.45 9.38
N ALA A 161 11.66 4.50 8.04
CA ALA A 161 12.67 5.29 7.36
C ALA A 161 12.50 6.78 7.73
N GLN A 162 13.62 7.44 8.06
CA GLN A 162 13.63 8.86 8.44
C GLN A 162 13.11 9.76 7.33
N TYR A 163 13.30 9.34 6.08
CA TYR A 163 12.75 9.99 4.91
C TYR A 163 12.11 8.95 3.98
N ILE A 164 10.85 9.18 3.63
CA ILE A 164 10.06 8.33 2.75
C ILE A 164 9.61 9.16 1.54
N GLU A 165 9.86 8.63 0.35
CA GLU A 165 9.52 9.26 -0.92
C GLU A 165 8.65 8.33 -1.80
N LEU A 166 7.37 8.69 -1.91
CA LEU A 166 6.36 7.89 -2.63
C LEU A 166 5.54 8.77 -3.57
N GLY A 167 6.01 8.95 -4.81
CA GLY A 167 5.32 9.82 -5.77
C GLY A 167 5.42 11.29 -5.35
N THR A 168 4.30 11.94 -5.05
CA THR A 168 4.27 13.28 -4.43
C THR A 168 4.22 13.24 -2.91
N TYR A 169 3.98 12.07 -2.30
CA TYR A 169 3.99 11.93 -0.85
C TYR A 169 5.43 11.92 -0.33
N ARG A 170 5.63 12.68 0.73
CA ARG A 170 6.88 12.82 1.47
C ARG A 170 6.55 12.65 2.94
N ARG A 171 7.33 11.82 3.63
CA ARG A 171 7.28 11.67 5.09
C ARG A 171 8.67 11.80 5.66
N ILE A 172 8.79 12.67 6.67
CA ILE A 172 10.05 12.98 7.35
C ILE A 172 9.86 12.78 8.84
N THR A 173 10.76 12.02 9.46
CA THR A 173 10.90 11.93 10.91
C THR A 173 12.27 12.48 11.27
N VAL A 174 12.33 13.48 12.15
CA VAL A 174 13.57 14.15 12.50
C VAL A 174 14.05 13.66 13.85
N PRO A 175 15.22 13.00 13.95
CA PRO A 175 15.76 12.56 15.23
C PRO A 175 16.18 13.74 16.10
N VAL A 176 16.13 13.57 17.42
CA VAL A 176 16.63 14.56 18.38
C VAL A 176 18.09 14.91 18.07
N GLY A 177 18.42 16.21 18.13
CA GLY A 177 19.74 16.74 17.81
C GLY A 177 19.96 17.05 16.33
N PHE A 178 18.95 16.82 15.47
CA PHE A 178 19.02 17.13 14.05
C PHE A 178 17.89 18.05 13.61
N VAL A 179 18.08 18.74 12.48
CA VAL A 179 17.01 19.40 11.72
C VAL A 179 17.03 18.94 10.27
N ALA A 180 15.85 18.83 9.67
CA ALA A 180 15.70 18.51 8.25
C ALA A 180 15.49 19.81 7.46
N VAL A 181 16.28 20.01 6.40
CA VAL A 181 16.14 21.16 5.51
C VAL A 181 15.48 20.72 4.21
N ALA A 182 14.36 21.36 3.87
CA ALA A 182 13.61 21.13 2.65
C ALA A 182 13.31 22.45 1.94
N PHE A 183 12.86 22.35 0.70
CA PHE A 183 12.37 23.47 -0.08
C PHE A 183 11.01 23.12 -0.68
N ASP A 184 10.09 24.08 -0.67
CA ASP A 184 8.85 23.96 -1.42
C ASP A 184 8.43 25.31 -2.02
N ILE A 185 8.07 25.32 -3.30
CA ILE A 185 7.69 26.54 -4.05
C ILE A 185 8.75 27.65 -3.86
N GLY A 186 10.03 27.27 -3.89
CA GLY A 186 11.17 28.19 -3.73
C GLY A 186 11.38 28.74 -2.31
N LYS A 187 10.63 28.27 -1.32
CA LYS A 187 10.80 28.64 0.10
C LYS A 187 11.48 27.53 0.86
N GLN A 188 12.47 27.89 1.68
CA GLN A 188 13.10 26.96 2.60
C GLN A 188 12.12 26.62 3.74
N ILE A 189 12.04 25.34 4.06
CA ILE A 189 11.28 24.77 5.18
C ILE A 189 12.29 24.06 6.07
N ILE A 190 12.22 24.34 7.37
CA ILE A 190 13.05 23.67 8.37
C ILE A 190 12.11 22.88 9.26
N ILE A 191 12.32 21.56 9.28
CA ILE A 191 11.52 20.62 10.06
C ILE A 191 12.39 20.18 11.23
N ARG A 192 11.85 20.27 12.43
CA ARG A 192 12.58 19.99 13.67
C ARG A 192 12.05 18.72 14.34
N PRO A 193 12.77 18.18 15.34
CA PRO A 193 12.29 17.05 16.10
C PRO A 193 10.92 17.32 16.72
N GLU A 194 10.71 18.51 17.29
CA GLU A 194 9.43 18.92 17.89
C GLU A 194 8.26 18.95 16.89
N ASP A 195 8.52 19.22 15.61
CA ASP A 195 7.51 19.18 14.55
C ASP A 195 7.07 17.76 14.21
N THR A 196 7.84 16.76 14.67
CA THR A 196 7.63 15.33 14.45
C THR A 196 7.33 14.54 15.72
N GLU A 197 7.20 15.20 16.89
CA GLU A 197 6.91 14.55 18.18
C GLU A 197 5.55 13.85 18.20
N SER A 198 4.52 14.46 17.60
CA SER A 198 3.18 13.88 17.52
C SER A 198 2.99 12.90 16.36
N GLY A 199 4.07 12.56 15.66
CA GLY A 199 4.04 11.83 14.39
C GLY A 199 4.83 12.55 13.29
N PRO A 200 5.17 11.85 12.20
CA PRO A 200 6.03 12.39 11.15
C PRO A 200 5.51 13.69 10.53
N PHE A 201 6.41 14.49 9.97
CA PHE A 201 6.03 15.55 9.04
C PHE A 201 5.67 14.90 7.70
N GLU A 202 4.49 15.23 7.18
CA GLU A 202 4.00 14.65 5.93
C GLU A 202 3.49 15.74 4.98
N THR A 203 3.71 15.54 3.69
CA THR A 203 3.20 16.42 2.64
C THR A 203 2.98 15.64 1.34
N ASN A 204 2.06 16.14 0.51
CA ASN A 204 1.80 15.67 -0.85
C ASN A 204 2.20 16.70 -1.92
N SER A 205 2.92 17.77 -1.53
CA SER A 205 3.34 18.82 -2.47
C SER A 205 4.27 18.25 -3.54
N ALA A 206 3.89 18.45 -4.79
CA ALA A 206 4.67 18.01 -5.95
C ALA A 206 5.99 18.78 -6.12
N THR A 207 6.12 19.94 -5.48
CA THR A 207 7.32 20.78 -5.54
C THR A 207 8.21 20.63 -4.31
N PHE A 208 7.87 19.73 -3.39
CA PHE A 208 8.65 19.50 -2.18
C PHE A 208 9.97 18.77 -2.50
N LEU A 209 11.07 19.42 -2.17
CA LEU A 209 12.42 18.94 -2.36
C LEU A 209 13.08 18.78 -1.00
N PHE A 210 13.50 17.56 -0.68
CA PHE A 210 14.38 17.28 0.44
C PHE A 210 15.78 17.05 -0.12
N ASP A 211 16.75 17.84 0.33
CA ASP A 211 18.15 17.59 -0.03
C ASP A 211 18.56 16.23 0.58
N LYS A 212 19.41 15.42 -0.06
CA LYS A 212 19.72 14.04 0.38
C LYS A 212 21.19 13.81 0.71
#